data_AF-A0A6N3E0W5-F1
#
_entry.id   AF-A0A6N3E0W5-F1
#
_cell.length_a   1.000
_cell.length_b   1.000
_cell.length_c   1.000
_cell.angle_alpha   90.00
_cell.angle_beta   90.00
_cell.angle_gamma   90.00
#
_symmetry.space_group_name_H-M   'P 1'
#
loop_
_entity.id
_entity.type
_entity.pdbx_description
1 polymer ?
#
loop_
_entity_poly.entity_id
_entity_poly.type
_entity_poly.pdbx_seq_one_letter_code
_entity_poly.pdbx_strand_id
1 'polypeptide(L)'
;MKNYYKLQSPSIFKFQYVFLDSEDYLADQLFIKYKVTVDFGDEYVKENSPYHVIFCKIRKRDEKKFLDALSEMYDKMLLMGYKDYQEVCDNFIRVVEKNEKEK
;
A
#
# COMPACT_ATOMS: atom_id res chain seq x y z
N MET A 1 4.07 -9.34 -7.04
CA MET A 1 4.40 -9.14 -5.61
C MET A 1 3.26 -8.37 -4.95
N LYS A 2 2.98 -8.59 -3.66
CA LYS A 2 1.89 -7.93 -2.92
C LYS A 2 2.47 -7.01 -1.85
N ASN A 3 2.33 -5.70 -2.01
CA ASN A 3 2.77 -4.67 -1.06
C ASN A 3 1.61 -4.03 -0.28
N TYR A 4 0.40 -4.60 -0.37
CA TYR A 4 -0.81 -4.06 0.23
C TYR A 4 -1.65 -5.15 0.88
N TYR A 5 -2.48 -4.75 1.82
CA TYR A 5 -3.46 -5.59 2.47
C TYR A 5 -4.83 -4.89 2.51
N LYS A 6 -5.88 -5.64 2.21
CA LYS A 6 -7.27 -5.16 2.27
C LYS A 6 -7.81 -5.42 3.67
N LEU A 7 -8.13 -4.36 4.40
CA LEU A 7 -8.63 -4.46 5.78
C LEU A 7 -10.12 -4.79 5.78
N GLN A 8 -10.56 -5.53 6.81
CA GLN A 8 -11.99 -5.74 7.03
C GLN A 8 -12.63 -4.39 7.41
N SER A 9 -13.65 -3.98 6.66
CA SER A 9 -14.31 -2.69 6.87
C SER A 9 -15.80 -2.80 6.58
N PRO A 10 -16.69 -2.29 7.46
CA PRO A 10 -18.13 -2.30 7.24
C PRO A 10 -18.58 -1.25 6.18
N SER A 11 -17.66 -0.54 5.53
CA SER A 11 -18.00 0.53 4.59
C SER A 11 -18.71 0.01 3.32
N ILE A 12 -19.85 0.62 3.01
CA ILE A 12 -20.67 0.24 1.85
C ILE A 12 -20.04 0.79 0.54
N PHE A 13 -19.47 1.99 0.56
CA PHE A 13 -19.00 2.69 -0.65
C PHE A 13 -17.48 2.69 -0.84
N LYS A 14 -16.71 2.40 0.21
CA LYS A 14 -15.25 2.42 0.17
C LYS A 14 -14.68 1.09 0.62
N PHE A 15 -13.49 0.77 0.12
CA PHE A 15 -12.63 -0.25 0.73
C PHE A 15 -11.53 0.44 1.52
N GLN A 16 -11.07 -0.21 2.57
CA GLN A 16 -9.94 0.24 3.36
C GLN A 16 -8.73 -0.65 3.06
N TYR A 17 -7.59 -0.02 2.80
CA TYR A 17 -6.33 -0.67 2.51
C TYR A 17 -5.25 -0.15 3.42
N VAL A 18 -4.22 -0.97 3.57
CA VAL A 18 -2.91 -0.54 4.07
C VAL A 18 -1.88 -1.02 3.06
N PHE A 19 -0.90 -0.19 2.73
CA PHE A 19 0.16 -0.55 1.79
C PHE A 19 1.51 0.00 2.23
N LEU A 20 2.57 -0.61 1.71
CA LEU A 20 3.94 -0.21 1.93
C LEU A 20 4.42 0.68 0.78
N ASP A 21 4.88 1.87 1.12
CA ASP A 21 5.47 2.84 0.19
C ASP A 21 6.91 3.17 0.59
N SER A 22 7.60 3.93 -0.26
CA SER A 22 8.89 4.55 0.00
C SER A 22 8.71 5.91 0.67
N GLU A 23 9.78 6.42 1.28
CA GLU A 23 9.86 7.80 1.78
C GLU A 23 9.59 8.89 0.73
N ASP A 24 9.80 8.58 -0.55
CA ASP A 24 9.50 9.49 -1.68
C ASP A 24 8.03 9.46 -2.14
N TYR A 25 7.15 8.72 -1.45
CA TYR A 25 5.73 8.57 -1.79
C TYR A 25 5.50 8.16 -3.26
N LEU A 26 6.18 7.11 -3.72
CA LEU A 26 6.16 6.69 -5.12
C LEU A 26 4.77 6.24 -5.58
N ALA A 27 3.93 5.74 -4.67
CA ALA A 27 2.57 5.32 -4.98
C ALA A 27 1.69 6.49 -5.44
N ASP A 28 1.92 7.71 -4.97
CA ASP A 28 1.13 8.89 -5.33
C ASP A 28 1.21 9.17 -6.83
N GLN A 29 2.41 9.06 -7.41
CA GLN A 29 2.63 9.23 -8.84
C GLN A 29 1.85 8.18 -9.65
N LEU A 30 1.77 6.95 -9.13
CA LEU A 30 1.00 5.87 -9.76
C LEU A 30 -0.51 6.14 -9.62
N PHE A 31 -0.99 6.58 -8.46
CA PHE A 31 -2.40 6.92 -8.30
C PHE A 31 -2.84 8.09 -9.21
N ILE A 32 -1.97 9.09 -9.41
CA ILE A 32 -2.19 10.16 -10.38
C ILE A 32 -2.25 9.59 -11.81
N LYS A 33 -1.27 8.77 -12.21
CA LYS A 33 -1.23 8.12 -13.53
C LYS A 33 -2.50 7.33 -13.82
N TYR A 34 -2.96 6.55 -12.85
CA TYR A 34 -4.16 5.69 -12.98
C TYR A 34 -5.48 6.42 -12.68
N LYS A 35 -5.42 7.71 -12.32
CA LYS A 35 -6.59 8.55 -11.96
C LYS A 35 -7.43 7.92 -10.84
N VAL A 36 -6.74 7.44 -9.81
CA VAL A 36 -7.35 6.87 -8.59
C VAL A 36 -7.50 7.98 -7.57
N THR A 37 -8.71 8.16 -7.03
CA THR A 37 -8.92 9.01 -5.87
C THR A 37 -8.70 8.18 -4.61
N VAL A 38 -7.69 8.56 -3.82
CA VAL A 38 -7.31 7.90 -2.58
C VAL A 38 -7.54 8.86 -1.42
N ASP A 39 -8.28 8.41 -0.41
CA ASP A 39 -8.38 9.14 0.85
C ASP A 39 -7.31 8.58 1.80
N PHE A 40 -6.22 9.30 1.97
CA PHE A 40 -5.14 8.92 2.88
C PHE A 40 -5.59 9.07 4.35
N GLY A 41 -5.16 8.13 5.18
CA GLY A 41 -5.38 8.10 6.61
C GLY A 41 -4.05 8.16 7.36
N ASP A 42 -3.94 7.34 8.41
CA ASP A 42 -2.73 7.29 9.23
C ASP A 42 -1.52 6.77 8.45
N GLU A 43 -0.35 7.20 8.88
CA GLU A 43 0.95 6.76 8.37
C GLU A 43 1.81 6.30 9.55
N TYR A 44 2.51 5.18 9.35
CA TYR A 44 3.50 4.70 10.29
C TYR A 44 4.89 4.65 9.64
N VAL A 45 5.82 5.37 10.25
CA VAL A 45 7.23 5.43 9.85
C VAL A 45 8.06 4.77 10.93
N LYS A 46 8.87 3.78 10.53
CA LYS A 46 9.86 3.18 11.42
C LYS A 46 11.15 3.98 11.35
N GLU A 47 11.73 4.30 12.50
CA GLU A 47 13.01 5.01 12.56
C GLU A 47 14.11 4.25 11.80
N ASN A 48 14.90 4.97 11.00
CA ASN A 48 15.95 4.42 10.14
C ASN A 48 15.46 3.42 9.06
N SER A 49 14.19 3.50 8.66
CA SER A 49 13.63 2.70 7.58
C SER A 49 13.11 3.63 6.48
N PRO A 50 13.48 3.42 5.20
CA PRO A 50 13.02 4.26 4.09
C PRO A 50 11.62 3.85 3.58
N TYR A 51 10.88 3.12 4.41
CA TYR A 51 9.58 2.54 4.08
C TYR A 51 8.50 3.06 5.02
N HIS A 52 7.34 3.35 4.45
CA HIS A 52 6.19 3.91 5.14
C HIS A 52 5.00 2.98 4.99
N VAL A 53 4.28 2.74 6.10
CA VAL A 53 3.03 2.00 6.07
C VAL A 53 1.89 3.02 6.01
N ILE A 54 1.19 3.05 4.89
CA ILE A 54 0.17 4.04 4.59
C ILE A 54 -1.21 3.38 4.69
N PHE A 55 -2.09 3.93 5.53
CA PHE A 55 -3.50 3.56 5.55
C PHE A 55 -4.27 4.43 4.58
N CYS A 56 -5.20 3.83 3.83
CA CYS A 56 -6.03 4.60 2.91
C CYS A 56 -7.43 3.99 2.73
N LYS A 57 -8.32 4.80 2.15
CA LYS A 57 -9.63 4.37 1.69
C LYS A 57 -9.78 4.73 0.21
N ILE A 58 -10.40 3.84 -0.55
CA ILE A 58 -10.69 4.05 -1.97
C ILE A 58 -12.16 3.76 -2.25
N ARG A 59 -12.73 4.39 -3.28
CA ARG A 59 -14.06 4.01 -3.77
C ARG A 59 -14.02 2.60 -4.35
N LYS A 60 -15.03 1.77 -4.08
CA LYS A 60 -15.07 0.37 -4.58
C LYS A 60 -14.92 0.27 -6.11
N ARG A 61 -15.48 1.24 -6.85
CA ARG A 61 -15.38 1.31 -8.32
C ARG A 61 -13.96 1.55 -8.84
N ASP A 62 -13.08 2.11 -8.01
CA ASP A 62 -11.70 2.45 -8.37
C ASP A 62 -10.71 1.35 -7.94
N GLU A 63 -11.19 0.27 -7.29
CA GLU A 63 -10.37 -0.82 -6.77
C GLU A 63 -9.46 -1.43 -7.83
N LYS A 64 -10.00 -1.76 -9.02
CA LYS A 64 -9.17 -2.33 -10.09
C LYS A 64 -8.01 -1.41 -10.47
N LYS A 65 -8.26 -0.11 -10.64
CA LYS A 65 -7.22 0.87 -10.99
C LYS A 65 -6.19 1.04 -9.88
N PHE A 66 -6.64 1.01 -8.63
CA PHE A 66 -5.77 1.06 -7.45
C PHE A 66 -4.83 -0.16 -7.39
N LEU A 67 -5.37 -1.36 -7.60
CA LEU A 67 -4.56 -2.59 -7.64
C LEU A 67 -3.61 -2.62 -8.84
N ASP A 68 -4.08 -2.16 -10.01
CA ASP A 68 -3.24 -2.03 -11.20
C ASP A 68 -2.07 -1.06 -10.94
N ALA A 69 -2.33 0.08 -10.28
CA ALA A 69 -1.28 1.03 -9.86
C ALA A 69 -0.27 0.40 -8.91
N LEU A 70 -0.73 -0.29 -7.86
CA LEU A 70 0.17 -0.95 -6.90
C LEU A 70 0.97 -2.10 -7.50
N SER A 71 0.49 -2.74 -8.58
CA SER A 71 1.23 -3.80 -9.24
C SER A 71 2.51 -3.30 -9.93
N GLU A 72 2.57 -2.03 -10.34
CA GLU A 72 3.78 -1.40 -10.90
C GLU A 72 4.81 -1.00 -9.83
N MET A 73 4.46 -1.07 -8.53
CA MET A 73 5.35 -0.62 -7.46
C MET A 73 6.64 -1.42 -7.39
N TYR A 74 6.59 -2.74 -7.62
CA TYR A 74 7.78 -3.59 -7.50
C TYR A 74 8.89 -3.16 -8.46
N ASP A 75 8.57 -3.07 -9.75
CA ASP A 75 9.56 -2.70 -10.77
C ASP A 75 10.06 -1.26 -10.54
N LYS A 76 9.16 -0.35 -10.13
CA LYS A 76 9.53 1.04 -9.83
C LYS A 76 10.49 1.12 -8.64
N MET A 77 10.23 0.37 -7.58
CA MET A 77 11.09 0.31 -6.38
C MET A 77 12.45 -0.28 -6.71
N LEU A 78 12.50 -1.34 -7.51
CA LEU A 78 13.76 -1.95 -7.92
C LEU A 78 14.62 -0.99 -8.76
N LEU A 79 14.00 -0.24 -9.67
CA LEU A 79 14.67 0.79 -10.48
C LEU A 79 15.22 1.94 -9.63
N MET A 80 14.54 2.27 -8.53
CA MET A 80 14.96 3.30 -7.58
C MET A 80 16.02 2.81 -6.57
N GLY A 81 16.39 1.52 -6.61
CA GLY A 81 17.46 0.95 -5.80
C GLY A 81 17.00 0.25 -4.51
N TYR A 82 15.69 0.11 -4.28
CA TYR A 82 15.12 -0.61 -3.13
C TYR A 82 15.18 -2.13 -3.32
N LYS A 83 16.39 -2.70 -3.22
CA LYS A 83 16.64 -4.12 -3.51
C LYS A 83 16.00 -5.07 -2.49
N ASP A 84 15.76 -4.61 -1.27
CA ASP A 84 15.15 -5.36 -0.17
C ASP A 84 13.62 -5.24 -0.14
N TYR A 85 13.01 -4.45 -1.04
CA TYR A 85 11.58 -4.14 -1.00
C TYR A 85 10.67 -5.36 -0.95
N GLN A 86 11.03 -6.43 -1.66
CA GLN A 86 10.27 -7.68 -1.65
C GLN A 86 10.26 -8.34 -0.26
N GLU A 87 11.42 -8.43 0.39
CA GLU A 87 11.52 -9.01 1.73
C GLU A 87 10.73 -8.17 2.75
N VAL A 88 10.80 -6.85 2.64
CA VAL A 88 10.04 -5.93 3.51
C VAL A 88 8.54 -6.09 3.27
N CYS A 89 8.08 -6.21 2.02
CA CYS A 89 6.69 -6.49 1.68
C CYS A 89 6.21 -7.82 2.27
N ASP A 90 6.99 -8.89 2.14
CA ASP A 90 6.64 -10.21 2.67
C ASP A 90 6.49 -10.17 4.20
N ASN A 91 7.41 -9.50 4.89
CA ASN A 91 7.35 -9.29 6.34
C ASN A 91 6.15 -8.43 6.74
N PHE A 92 5.89 -7.35 6.02
CA PHE A 92 4.76 -6.46 6.23
C PHE A 92 3.42 -7.22 6.11
N ILE A 93 3.22 -7.98 5.04
CA ILE A 93 1.98 -8.75 4.83
C ILE A 93 1.77 -9.76 5.96
N ARG A 94 2.82 -10.49 6.36
CA ARG A 94 2.75 -11.46 7.48
C ARG A 94 2.30 -10.79 8.78
N VAL A 95 2.85 -9.62 9.10
CA VAL A 95 2.51 -8.88 10.33
C VAL A 95 1.06 -8.38 10.29
N VAL A 96 0.63 -7.77 9.18
CA VAL A 96 -0.75 -7.27 9.05
C VAL A 96 -1.76 -8.42 9.11
N GLU A 97 -1.49 -9.53 8.40
CA GLU A 97 -2.37 -10.71 8.41
C GLU A 97 -2.51 -11.33 9.80
N LYS A 98 -1.42 -11.36 10.58
CA LYS A 98 -1.47 -11.83 11.97
C LYS A 98 -2.36 -10.91 12.81
N ASN A 99 -2.13 -9.59 12.75
CA ASN A 99 -2.88 -8.62 13.54
C ASN A 99 -4.37 -8.57 13.18
N GLU A 100 -4.74 -8.79 11.93
CA GLU A 100 -6.14 -8.81 11.50
C GLU A 100 -6.88 -10.10 11.91
N LYS A 101 -6.16 -11.21 12.15
CA LYS A 101 -6.75 -12.46 12.69
C LYS A 101 -6.95 -12.43 14.20
N GLU A 102 -6.20 -11.58 14.90
CA GLU A 102 -6.28 -11.42 16.36
C GLU A 102 -7.33 -10.39 16.80
N LYS A 103 -8.00 -9.72 15.85
CA LYS A 103 -9.12 -8.79 16.08
C LYS A 103 -10.47 -9.50 16.06
#